data_AF-A0A6G3WS87-F1
#
_entry.id   AF-A0A6G3WS87-F1
#
_cell.length_a   1.000
_cell.length_b   1.000
_cell.length_c   1.000
_cell.angle_alpha   90.00
_cell.angle_beta   90.00
_cell.angle_gamma   90.00
#
_symmetry.space_group_name_H-M   'P 1'
#
loop_
_entity.id
_entity.type
_entity.pdbx_description
1 polymer ?
#
loop_
_entity_poly.entity_id
_entity_poly.type
_entity_poly.pdbx_seq_one_letter_code
_entity_poly.pdbx_strand_id
1 'polypeptide(L)'
;ADSVRGLLDLAPDVATRLRADGSEETVDAERLAVGDVVLVRPGERVGADGQVLDGASDVDQATITGEPLPVVKRAGDEVFAGTVNGTGALRVRVERDPADSVIARIVKMVEEASETKAPT
;
A
#
# COMPACT_ATOMS: atom_id res chain seq x y z
N ALA A 1 15.71 0.68 -16.46
CA ALA A 1 14.45 1.42 -16.64
C ALA A 1 13.25 0.55 -16.25
N ASP A 2 13.18 -0.73 -16.67
CA ASP A 2 12.03 -1.60 -16.33
C ASP A 2 11.92 -2.03 -14.86
N SER A 3 13.04 -2.19 -14.14
CA SER A 3 13.01 -2.75 -12.78
C SER A 3 12.29 -1.89 -11.73
N VAL A 4 12.10 -0.59 -11.97
CA VAL A 4 11.43 0.30 -11.01
C VAL A 4 9.95 0.48 -11.33
N ARG A 5 9.55 0.37 -12.60
CA ARG A 5 8.13 0.37 -12.97
C ARG A 5 7.40 -0.83 -12.36
N GLY A 6 8.08 -1.96 -12.22
CA GLY A 6 7.55 -3.14 -11.51
C GLY A 6 7.23 -2.91 -10.04
N LEU A 7 7.62 -1.77 -9.43
CA LEU A 7 7.15 -1.40 -8.10
C LEU A 7 5.68 -0.96 -8.11
N LEU A 8 5.19 -0.34 -9.19
CA LEU A 8 3.77 0.03 -9.30
C LEU A 8 2.87 -1.22 -9.33
N ASP A 9 3.36 -2.29 -9.95
CA ASP A 9 2.67 -3.59 -10.02
C ASP A 9 2.59 -4.31 -8.65
N LEU A 10 3.22 -3.75 -7.60
CA LEU A 10 3.10 -4.30 -6.25
C LEU A 10 1.77 -3.90 -5.61
N ALA A 11 1.23 -2.72 -5.91
CA ALA A 11 -0.09 -2.36 -5.42
C ALA A 11 -1.14 -3.23 -6.16
N PRO A 12 -2.13 -3.80 -5.46
CA PRO A 12 -3.18 -4.55 -6.11
C PRO A 12 -4.07 -3.64 -6.97
N ASP A 13 -4.58 -4.15 -8.09
CA ASP A 13 -5.49 -3.40 -8.97
C ASP A 13 -6.78 -2.98 -8.26
N VAL A 14 -7.24 -3.79 -7.31
CA VAL A 14 -8.49 -3.60 -6.57
C VAL A 14 -8.29 -3.71 -5.07
N ALA A 15 -9.14 -3.02 -4.32
CA ALA A 15 -9.21 -3.08 -2.87
C ALA A 15 -10.65 -3.31 -2.39
N THR A 16 -10.80 -3.89 -1.19
CA THR A 16 -12.11 -4.01 -0.53
C THR A 16 -12.33 -2.81 0.37
N ARG A 17 -13.13 -1.83 -0.07
CA ARG A 17 -13.56 -0.67 0.74
C ARG A 17 -14.73 -1.06 1.64
N LEU A 18 -14.68 -0.62 2.88
CA LEU A 18 -15.78 -0.66 3.83
C LEU A 18 -16.57 0.65 3.77
N ARG A 19 -17.87 0.56 3.51
CA ARG A 19 -18.78 1.70 3.56
C ARG A 19 -19.20 2.01 4.99
N ALA A 20 -19.80 3.18 5.20
CA ALA A 20 -20.26 3.64 6.52
C ALA A 20 -21.33 2.72 7.15
N ASP A 21 -22.08 1.97 6.33
CA ASP A 21 -23.06 0.98 6.77
C ASP A 21 -22.45 -0.39 7.11
N GLY A 22 -21.12 -0.53 6.98
CA GLY A 22 -20.38 -1.77 7.17
C GLY A 22 -20.39 -2.72 5.97
N SER A 23 -21.04 -2.34 4.85
CA SER A 23 -20.99 -3.14 3.63
C SER A 23 -19.63 -3.07 2.95
N GLU A 24 -19.27 -4.14 2.26
CA GLU A 24 -18.04 -4.22 1.48
C GLU A 24 -18.30 -3.83 0.02
N GLU A 25 -17.31 -3.17 -0.57
CA GLU A 25 -17.31 -2.77 -1.97
C GLU A 25 -15.91 -3.00 -2.56
N THR A 26 -15.83 -3.77 -3.64
CA THR A 26 -14.61 -3.83 -4.43
C THR A 26 -14.50 -2.58 -5.30
N VAL A 27 -13.40 -1.86 -5.17
CA VAL A 27 -13.09 -0.66 -5.96
C VAL A 27 -11.69 -0.77 -6.56
N ASP A 28 -11.45 -0.07 -7.65
CA ASP A 28 -10.08 0.12 -8.17
C ASP A 28 -9.24 0.80 -7.09
N ALA A 29 -8.04 0.29 -6.80
CA ALA A 29 -7.19 0.84 -5.75
C ALA A 29 -6.79 2.29 -6.04
N GLU A 30 -6.65 2.65 -7.32
CA GLU A 30 -6.40 4.02 -7.79
C GLU A 30 -7.56 5.00 -7.49
N ARG A 31 -8.75 4.49 -7.16
CA ARG A 31 -9.93 5.32 -6.82
C ARG A 31 -10.16 5.47 -5.32
N LEU A 32 -9.29 4.90 -4.49
CA LEU A 32 -9.34 5.10 -3.06
C LEU A 32 -9.05 6.56 -2.71
N ALA A 33 -9.89 7.14 -1.85
CA ALA A 33 -9.71 8.49 -1.37
C ALA A 33 -9.15 8.49 0.06
N VAL A 34 -8.44 9.56 0.44
CA VAL A 34 -8.04 9.78 1.84
C VAL A 34 -9.27 9.74 2.74
N GLY A 35 -9.19 8.93 3.81
CA GLY A 35 -10.29 8.68 4.73
C GLY A 35 -11.12 7.43 4.43
N ASP A 36 -11.02 6.85 3.22
CA ASP A 36 -11.62 5.55 2.95
C ASP A 36 -11.06 4.49 3.92
N VAL A 37 -11.92 3.54 4.32
CA VAL A 37 -11.49 2.40 5.13
C VAL A 37 -11.47 1.18 4.25
N VAL A 38 -10.33 0.49 4.19
CA VAL A 38 -10.17 -0.75 3.44
C VAL A 38 -10.01 -1.94 4.38
N LEU A 39 -10.64 -3.05 4.03
CA LEU A 39 -10.43 -4.34 4.66
C LEU A 39 -9.32 -5.07 3.92
N VAL A 40 -8.28 -5.48 4.64
CA VAL A 40 -7.18 -6.28 4.13
C VAL A 40 -7.20 -7.62 4.85
N ARG A 41 -7.44 -8.70 4.10
CA ARG A 41 -7.52 -10.07 4.64
C ARG A 41 -6.15 -10.73 4.71
N PRO A 42 -6.00 -11.83 5.48
CA PRO A 42 -4.76 -12.59 5.51
C PRO A 42 -4.30 -13.00 4.10
N GLY A 43 -3.04 -12.75 3.78
CA GLY A 43 -2.43 -13.00 2.48
C GLY A 43 -2.71 -11.95 1.39
N GLU A 44 -3.61 -10.99 1.63
CA GLU A 44 -3.87 -9.92 0.66
C GLU A 44 -2.77 -8.87 0.69
N ARG A 45 -2.57 -8.20 -0.46
CA ARG A 45 -1.74 -7.00 -0.52
C ARG A 45 -2.52 -5.81 0.02
N VAL A 46 -1.81 -4.93 0.70
CA VAL A 46 -2.36 -3.65 1.16
C VAL A 46 -2.55 -2.75 -0.06
N GLY A 47 -3.78 -2.26 -0.25
CA GLY A 47 -4.15 -1.44 -1.41
C GLY A 47 -3.76 0.04 -1.34
N ALA A 48 -3.41 0.56 -0.16
CA ALA A 48 -3.12 1.97 0.03
C ALA A 48 -2.18 2.21 1.21
N ASP A 49 -1.46 3.33 1.16
CA ASP A 49 -0.75 3.85 2.33
C ASP A 49 -1.76 4.39 3.35
N GLY A 50 -1.60 3.99 4.60
CA GLY A 50 -2.56 4.35 5.63
C GLY A 50 -2.21 3.88 7.02
N GLN A 51 -3.17 4.04 7.93
CA GLN A 51 -3.05 3.65 9.32
C GLN A 51 -4.06 2.56 9.67
N VAL A 52 -3.61 1.53 10.39
CA VAL A 52 -4.49 0.50 10.91
C VAL A 52 -5.45 1.12 11.94
N LEU A 53 -6.75 0.94 11.71
CA LEU A 53 -7.81 1.30 12.65
C LEU A 53 -8.11 0.17 13.63
N ASP A 54 -8.10 -1.06 13.14
CA ASP A 54 -8.52 -2.25 13.88
C ASP A 54 -7.87 -3.52 13.32
N GLY A 55 -7.76 -4.54 14.17
CA GLY A 55 -7.07 -5.79 13.88
C GLY A 55 -5.61 -5.81 14.33
N ALA A 56 -4.98 -6.97 14.15
CA ALA A 56 -3.56 -7.18 14.40
C ALA A 56 -3.04 -8.26 13.45
N SER A 57 -1.88 -8.02 12.83
CA SER A 57 -1.26 -8.92 11.87
C SER A 57 0.24 -8.65 11.77
N ASP A 58 0.98 -9.58 11.20
CA ASP A 58 2.34 -9.39 10.71
C ASP A 58 2.29 -8.94 9.24
N VAL A 59 3.04 -7.92 8.86
CA VAL A 59 3.04 -7.40 7.48
C VAL A 59 4.45 -7.53 6.90
N ASP A 60 4.56 -8.23 5.76
CA ASP A 60 5.80 -8.33 4.99
C ASP A 60 5.99 -7.04 4.17
N GLN A 61 7.03 -6.29 4.53
CA GLN A 61 7.40 -5.02 3.92
C GLN A 61 8.74 -5.09 3.18
N ALA A 62 9.30 -6.29 3.00
CA ALA A 62 10.64 -6.49 2.46
C ALA A 62 10.82 -5.85 1.08
N THR A 63 9.77 -5.83 0.26
CA THR A 63 9.82 -5.25 -1.09
C THR A 63 10.00 -3.73 -1.10
N ILE A 64 9.65 -3.03 -0.01
CA ILE A 64 9.69 -1.57 0.09
C ILE A 64 10.81 -1.11 1.01
N THR A 65 10.87 -1.67 2.22
CA THR A 65 11.82 -1.24 3.26
C THR A 65 13.15 -2.02 3.20
N GLY A 66 13.16 -3.18 2.55
CA GLY A 66 14.30 -4.10 2.56
C GLY A 66 14.45 -4.89 3.86
N GLU A 67 13.52 -4.73 4.82
CA GLU A 67 13.55 -5.47 6.08
C GLU A 67 13.08 -6.91 5.86
N PRO A 68 13.90 -7.93 6.20
CA PRO A 68 13.62 -9.32 5.80
C PRO A 68 12.57 -10.03 6.66
N LEU A 69 12.22 -9.45 7.83
CA LEU A 69 11.27 -10.05 8.75
C LEU A 69 9.96 -9.25 8.72
N PRO A 70 8.80 -9.91 8.73
CA PRO A 70 7.51 -9.24 8.86
C PRO A 70 7.44 -8.36 10.10
N VAL A 71 6.79 -7.20 9.96
CA VAL A 71 6.61 -6.21 11.03
C VAL A 71 5.21 -6.36 11.61
N VAL A 72 5.10 -6.49 12.93
CA VAL A 72 3.80 -6.54 13.61
C VAL A 72 3.10 -5.19 13.48
N LYS A 73 1.83 -5.23 13.08
CA LYS A 73 0.94 -4.08 12.95
C LYS A 73 -0.31 -4.27 13.79
N ARG A 74 -0.71 -3.21 14.47
CA ARG A 74 -1.93 -3.07 15.27
C ARG A 74 -2.52 -1.68 15.07
N ALA A 75 -3.68 -1.42 15.67
CA ALA A 75 -4.32 -0.11 15.63
C ALA A 75 -3.33 1.02 15.98
N GLY A 76 -3.27 2.03 15.11
CA GLY A 76 -2.35 3.17 15.18
C GLY A 76 -1.07 3.03 14.35
N ASP A 77 -0.71 1.81 13.89
CA ASP A 77 0.51 1.62 13.10
C ASP A 77 0.28 1.92 11.61
N GLU A 78 1.31 2.43 10.94
CA GLU A 78 1.32 2.71 9.49
C GLU A 78 1.52 1.42 8.68
N VAL A 79 0.86 1.34 7.54
CA VAL A 79 1.04 0.31 6.51
C VAL A 79 1.23 0.96 5.15
N PHE A 80 1.93 0.27 4.25
CA PHE A 80 2.27 0.78 2.93
C PHE A 80 1.59 -0.06 1.85
N ALA A 81 1.15 0.62 0.78
CA ALA A 81 0.63 -0.02 -0.42
C ALA A 81 1.64 -1.04 -0.96
N GLY A 82 1.14 -2.17 -1.46
CA GLY A 82 1.93 -3.24 -2.05
C GLY A 82 2.64 -4.18 -1.07
N THR A 83 2.65 -3.87 0.23
CA THR A 83 3.08 -4.81 1.28
C THR A 83 2.07 -5.95 1.44
N VAL A 84 2.51 -7.10 1.94
CA VAL A 84 1.66 -8.30 2.08
C VAL A 84 1.22 -8.45 3.51
N ASN A 85 -0.09 -8.52 3.73
CA ASN A 85 -0.65 -8.83 5.02
C ASN A 85 -0.49 -10.32 5.34
N GLY A 86 0.00 -10.63 6.53
CA GLY A 86 0.24 -11.98 7.01
C GLY A 86 -1.04 -12.64 7.49
N THR A 87 -1.15 -12.86 8.80
CA THR A 87 -2.10 -13.83 9.38
C THR A 87 -3.44 -13.25 9.85
N GLY A 88 -3.51 -11.97 10.22
CA GLY A 88 -4.73 -11.33 10.73
C GLY A 88 -5.39 -10.41 9.72
N ALA A 89 -6.68 -10.15 9.86
CA ALA A 89 -7.35 -9.12 9.06
C ALA A 89 -7.07 -7.72 9.63
N LEU A 90 -6.88 -6.74 8.76
CA LEU A 90 -6.66 -5.35 9.13
C LEU A 90 -7.77 -4.48 8.52
N ARG A 91 -8.25 -3.50 9.29
CA ARG A 91 -9.00 -2.36 8.75
C ARG A 91 -8.05 -1.19 8.69
N VAL A 92 -7.82 -0.65 7.50
CA VAL A 92 -6.83 0.40 7.27
C VAL A 92 -7.56 1.64 6.77
N ARG A 93 -7.30 2.79 7.40
CA ARG A 93 -7.74 4.09 6.89
C ARG A 93 -6.69 4.63 5.94
N VAL A 94 -7.10 4.95 4.73
CA VAL A 94 -6.25 5.58 3.71
C VAL A 94 -5.81 6.96 4.21
N GLU A 95 -4.51 7.22 4.20
CA GLU A 95 -3.92 8.51 4.64
C GLU A 95 -3.25 9.29 3.51
N ARG A 96 -2.99 8.65 2.37
CA ARG A 96 -2.38 9.28 1.19
C ARG A 96 -3.21 8.99 -0.04
N ASP A 97 -3.21 9.95 -0.96
CA ASP A 97 -3.70 9.71 -2.32
C ASP A 97 -2.83 8.61 -2.98
N PRO A 98 -3.41 7.70 -3.79
CA PRO A 98 -2.64 6.67 -4.49
C PRO A 98 -1.45 7.22 -5.29
N ALA A 99 -1.59 8.41 -5.90
CA ALA A 99 -0.52 9.08 -6.65
C ALA A 99 0.64 9.59 -5.76
N ASP A 100 0.38 9.76 -4.47
CA ASP A 100 1.36 10.22 -3.46
C ASP A 100 1.87 9.09 -2.56
N SER A 101 1.54 7.84 -2.88
CA SER A 101 2.01 6.66 -2.15
C SER A 101 3.54 6.57 -2.12
N VAL A 102 4.09 5.86 -1.14
CA VAL A 102 5.53 5.62 -1.01
C VAL A 102 6.08 4.99 -2.30
N ILE A 103 5.38 4.01 -2.85
CA ILE A 103 5.74 3.37 -4.13
C ILE A 103 5.76 4.39 -5.27
N ALA A 104 4.69 5.18 -5.45
CA ALA A 104 4.60 6.18 -6.51
C ALA A 104 5.73 7.22 -6.41
N ARG A 105 6.06 7.65 -5.18
CA ARG A 105 7.17 8.56 -4.91
C ARG A 105 8.52 7.95 -5.23
N ILE A 106 8.75 6.68 -4.90
CA ILE A 106 9.99 5.97 -5.26
C ILE A 106 10.15 5.92 -6.78
N VAL A 107 9.08 5.56 -7.50
CA VAL A 107 9.09 5.49 -8.97
C VAL A 107 9.44 6.84 -9.56
N LYS A 108 8.75 7.91 -9.14
CA LYS A 108 9.00 9.27 -9.60
C LYS A 108 10.45 9.72 -9.35
N MET A 109 10.99 9.47 -8.16
CA MET A 109 12.37 9.84 -7.82
C MET A 109 13.40 9.12 -8.72
N VAL A 110 13.17 7.85 -9.05
CA VAL A 110 14.10 7.12 -9.92
C VAL A 110 13.97 7.56 -11.38
N GLU A 111 12.77 7.90 -11.84
CA GLU A 111 12.56 8.47 -13.18
C GLU A 111 13.29 9.81 -13.31
N GLU A 112 13.09 10.74 -12.36
CA GLU A 112 13.78 12.04 -12.32
C GLU A 112 15.32 11.90 -12.28
N ALA A 113 15.83 10.94 -11.50
CA ALA A 113 17.26 10.66 -11.40
C ALA A 113 17.85 10.02 -12.67
N SER A 114 17.03 9.29 -13.43
CA SER A 114 17.43 8.69 -14.71
C SER A 114 17.48 9.75 -15.81
N GLU A 115 16.56 10.71 -15.78
CA GLU A 115 16.52 11.85 -16.71
C GLU A 115 17.70 12.82 -16.48
N THR A 116 18.06 13.09 -15.22
CA THR A 116 19.21 13.96 -14.89
C THR A 116 20.57 13.35 -15.24
N LYS A 117 20.67 12.03 -15.42
CA LYS A 117 21.90 11.33 -15.85
C LYS A 117 22.13 11.33 -17.36
N ALA A 118 21.20 11.82 -18.17
CA ALA A 118 21.37 11.97 -19.62
C ALA A 118 21.30 13.46 -19.99
N PRO A 119 22.47 14.11 -20.18
CA PRO A 119 23.03 14.16 -21.53
C PRO A 119 24.58 14.04 -21.58
N THR A 120 25.06 13.02 -22.30
CA THR A 120 26.32 13.04 -23.08
C THR A 120 26.08 12.26 -24.36
#